data_AF-A0AAV6FIX2-F1
#
_entry.id   AF-A0AAV6FIX2-F1
#
_cell.length_a   1.000
_cell.length_b   1.000
_cell.length_c   1.000
_cell.angle_alpha   90.00
_cell.angle_beta   90.00
_cell.angle_gamma   90.00
#
_symmetry.space_group_name_H-M   'P 1'
#
loop_
_entity.id
_entity.type
_entity.pdbx_description
1 polymer ?
#
loop_
_entity_poly.entity_id
_entity_poly.type
_entity_poly.pdbx_seq_one_letter_code
_entity_poly.pdbx_strand_id
1 'polypeptide(L)'
;MAQPEQTNKNLDMSINASNNFNLNITWSVGSTAGTISGEEVPIVSKTNIKEYRDSFSSEKFSFRSNPNITFYVYVSNFSWPIKIQIAFSQHNSIMDLVQFFVTFFSCFLSLLLVAAVVWKIKQTCWASRRREQLMRERQQMASRPFASVSVAPEVGCEYVKLLQGGSEGPPKPVAMEPCSGGKAAVLTVLICLPRSPSGVPPPGQSGIAIASALIDTSQQKPMDFKEKSQGLKNRKALPPAHQGTCV
;
A
#
# COMPACT_ATOMS: atom_id res chain seq x y z
N MET A 1 -39.97 17.41 -45.33
CA MET A 1 -39.44 18.61 -44.67
C MET A 1 -38.97 18.19 -43.29
N ALA A 2 -37.71 18.43 -42.94
CA ALA A 2 -37.19 18.17 -41.60
C ALA A 2 -36.53 19.45 -41.07
N GLN A 3 -36.98 19.92 -39.91
CA GLN A 3 -36.43 21.08 -39.21
C GLN A 3 -35.65 20.57 -37.99
N PRO A 4 -34.40 21.02 -37.77
CA PRO A 4 -33.65 20.65 -36.58
C PRO A 4 -34.29 21.26 -35.32
N GLU A 5 -34.58 20.44 -34.30
CA GLU A 5 -35.14 20.92 -33.02
C GLU A 5 -34.10 21.66 -32.16
N GLN A 6 -32.84 21.24 -32.21
CA GLN A 6 -31.75 21.80 -31.43
C GLN A 6 -30.72 22.47 -32.33
N THR A 7 -30.56 23.79 -32.17
CA THR A 7 -29.67 24.64 -33.00
C THR A 7 -28.18 24.47 -32.70
N ASN A 8 -27.83 23.79 -31.61
CA ASN A 8 -26.46 23.60 -31.15
C ASN A 8 -25.93 22.16 -31.39
N LYS A 9 -26.66 21.34 -32.15
CA LYS A 9 -26.30 19.95 -32.42
C LYS A 9 -26.27 19.66 -33.90
N ASN A 10 -25.37 18.76 -34.29
CA ASN A 10 -25.32 18.24 -35.64
C ASN A 10 -26.61 17.47 -35.95
N LEU A 11 -27.07 17.55 -37.19
CA LEU A 11 -28.21 16.81 -37.69
C LEU A 11 -27.70 15.60 -38.45
N ASP A 12 -27.90 14.41 -37.91
CA ASP A 12 -27.60 13.17 -38.60
C ASP A 12 -28.80 12.80 -39.48
N MET A 13 -28.52 12.53 -40.75
CA MET A 13 -29.50 12.05 -41.72
C MET A 13 -29.09 10.67 -42.21
N SER A 14 -30.06 9.77 -42.31
CA SER A 14 -29.90 8.52 -43.03
C SER A 14 -31.10 8.25 -43.93
N ILE A 15 -30.85 7.75 -45.12
CA ILE A 15 -31.85 7.25 -46.05
C ILE A 15 -31.45 5.85 -46.51
N ASN A 16 -32.40 4.93 -46.50
CA ASN A 16 -32.23 3.56 -46.99
C ASN A 16 -33.42 3.20 -47.86
N ALA A 17 -33.19 2.54 -48.99
CA ALA A 17 -34.25 2.02 -49.83
C ALA A 17 -33.99 0.59 -50.31
N SER A 18 -35.06 -0.11 -50.66
CA SER A 18 -34.98 -1.50 -51.15
C SER A 18 -34.26 -1.64 -52.50
N ASN A 19 -34.34 -0.61 -53.34
CA ASN A 19 -33.75 -0.55 -54.69
C ASN A 19 -32.86 0.69 -54.83
N ASN A 20 -32.03 0.72 -55.88
CA ASN A 20 -31.17 1.87 -56.16
C ASN A 20 -32.01 3.09 -56.53
N PHE A 21 -31.60 4.26 -56.05
CA PHE A 21 -32.20 5.56 -56.33
C PHE A 21 -31.13 6.64 -56.55
N ASN A 22 -31.53 7.75 -57.13
CA ASN A 22 -30.75 8.98 -57.14
C ASN A 22 -31.21 9.87 -55.99
N LEU A 23 -30.25 10.47 -55.29
CA LEU A 23 -30.46 11.32 -54.12
C LEU A 23 -29.92 12.71 -54.41
N ASN A 24 -30.75 13.73 -54.16
CA ASN A 24 -30.32 15.11 -54.14
C ASN A 24 -30.81 15.77 -52.84
N ILE A 25 -29.91 16.37 -52.09
CA ILE A 25 -30.22 17.04 -50.83
C ILE A 25 -29.87 18.51 -50.99
N THR A 26 -30.87 19.36 -50.79
CA THR A 26 -30.72 20.81 -50.78
C THR A 26 -31.07 21.35 -49.40
N TRP A 27 -30.57 22.53 -49.08
CA TRP A 27 -31.00 23.27 -47.89
C TRP A 27 -31.36 24.69 -48.26
N SER A 28 -32.25 25.27 -47.46
CA SER A 28 -32.67 26.66 -47.57
C SER A 28 -32.74 27.33 -46.20
N VAL A 29 -32.54 28.64 -46.22
CA VAL A 29 -32.65 29.53 -45.07
C VAL A 29 -33.86 30.44 -45.26
N GLY A 30 -34.72 30.55 -44.25
CA GLY A 30 -35.88 31.45 -44.30
C GLY A 30 -37.16 30.83 -44.84
N SER A 31 -37.23 29.49 -44.94
CA SER A 31 -38.46 28.79 -45.30
C SER A 31 -39.47 28.89 -44.16
N THR A 32 -40.38 29.85 -44.23
CA THR A 32 -41.58 29.90 -43.40
C THR A 32 -42.54 28.81 -43.90
N ALA A 33 -43.08 28.00 -42.98
CA ALA A 33 -43.90 26.82 -43.23
C ALA A 33 -44.74 26.89 -44.53
N GLY A 34 -44.28 26.22 -45.59
CA GLY A 34 -45.03 26.01 -46.83
C GLY A 34 -44.75 26.96 -47.99
N THR A 35 -43.98 28.04 -47.83
CA THR A 35 -43.60 28.94 -48.94
C THR A 35 -42.15 28.72 -49.36
N ILE A 36 -41.94 28.19 -50.56
CA ILE A 36 -40.63 27.96 -51.19
C ILE A 36 -40.12 29.32 -51.72
N SER A 37 -39.75 30.24 -50.82
CA SER A 37 -39.27 31.58 -51.21
C SER A 37 -37.76 31.78 -51.00
N GLY A 38 -37.07 30.77 -50.45
CA GLY A 38 -35.61 30.81 -50.24
C GLY A 38 -34.85 30.14 -51.37
N GLU A 39 -33.66 30.67 -51.69
CA GLU A 39 -32.71 30.03 -52.61
C GLU A 39 -32.26 28.66 -52.05
N GLU A 40 -32.55 27.58 -52.76
CA GLU A 40 -32.12 26.23 -52.39
C GLU A 40 -30.68 26.00 -52.84
N VAL A 41 -29.80 25.70 -51.88
CA VAL A 41 -28.40 25.38 -52.17
C VAL A 41 -28.21 23.86 -52.14
N PRO A 42 -27.67 23.23 -53.20
CA PRO A 42 -27.39 21.80 -53.20
C PRO A 42 -26.22 21.46 -52.29
N ILE A 43 -26.38 20.42 -51.45
CA ILE A 43 -25.35 19.94 -50.53
C ILE A 43 -24.81 18.60 -50.99
N VAL A 44 -25.70 17.69 -51.37
CA VAL A 44 -25.34 16.30 -51.72
C VAL A 44 -26.07 15.92 -52.99
N SER A 45 -25.33 15.39 -53.96
CA SER A 45 -25.89 14.75 -55.14
C SER A 45 -25.22 13.40 -55.34
N LYS A 46 -26.02 12.34 -55.36
CA LYS A 46 -25.58 10.94 -55.53
C LYS A 46 -26.51 10.22 -56.50
N THR A 47 -25.96 9.34 -57.32
CA THR A 47 -26.71 8.58 -58.30
C THR A 47 -26.54 7.08 -58.06
N ASN A 48 -27.60 6.31 -58.33
CA ASN A 48 -27.61 4.86 -58.26
C ASN A 48 -27.16 4.25 -56.90
N ILE A 49 -27.67 4.79 -55.79
CA ILE A 49 -27.32 4.33 -54.43
C ILE A 49 -28.49 3.61 -53.75
N LYS A 50 -28.21 2.72 -52.79
CA LYS A 50 -29.24 2.05 -51.95
C LYS A 50 -29.39 2.66 -50.57
N GLU A 51 -28.31 3.22 -50.04
CA GLU A 51 -28.30 3.86 -48.73
C GLU A 51 -27.35 5.05 -48.74
N TYR A 52 -27.67 6.04 -47.91
CA TYR A 52 -26.83 7.18 -47.66
C TYR A 52 -26.96 7.60 -46.20
N ARG A 53 -25.84 7.91 -45.57
CA ARG A 53 -25.79 8.43 -44.21
C ARG A 53 -24.78 9.56 -44.15
N ASP A 54 -25.18 10.67 -43.55
CA ASP A 54 -24.33 11.86 -43.40
C ASP A 54 -24.70 12.65 -42.16
N SER A 55 -23.74 13.43 -41.67
CA SER A 55 -23.85 14.27 -40.48
C SER A 55 -23.64 15.74 -40.86
N PHE A 56 -24.72 16.53 -40.81
CA PHE A 56 -24.68 17.95 -41.12
C PHE A 56 -24.34 18.77 -39.87
N SER A 57 -23.20 19.47 -39.90
CA SER A 57 -22.73 20.20 -38.72
C SER A 57 -23.45 21.53 -38.49
N SER A 58 -23.76 21.84 -37.24
CA SER A 58 -24.51 23.06 -36.89
C SER A 58 -23.76 24.37 -37.21
N GLU A 59 -22.43 24.30 -37.25
CA GLU A 59 -21.57 25.45 -37.56
C GLU A 59 -21.52 25.73 -39.06
N LYS A 60 -21.30 24.68 -39.88
CA LYS A 60 -21.22 24.80 -41.33
C LYS A 60 -22.52 25.31 -41.94
N PHE A 61 -23.65 24.87 -41.41
CA PHE A 61 -24.97 25.27 -41.87
C PHE A 61 -25.62 26.36 -40.99
N SER A 62 -24.86 26.93 -40.05
CA SER A 62 -25.24 28.08 -39.21
C SER A 62 -26.63 27.98 -38.57
N PHE A 63 -26.93 26.84 -37.94
CA PHE A 63 -28.23 26.57 -37.29
C PHE A 63 -28.60 27.59 -36.21
N ARG A 64 -27.59 28.23 -35.60
CA ARG A 64 -27.80 29.30 -34.60
C ARG A 64 -28.26 30.62 -35.20
N SER A 65 -27.79 30.96 -36.39
CA SER A 65 -28.05 32.27 -37.01
C SER A 65 -29.44 32.32 -37.64
N ASN A 66 -29.96 31.17 -38.08
CA ASN A 66 -31.21 31.07 -38.80
C ASN A 66 -32.14 30.03 -38.16
N PRO A 67 -33.26 30.45 -37.52
CA PRO A 67 -34.19 29.52 -36.86
C PRO A 67 -35.01 28.67 -37.85
N ASN A 68 -35.17 29.15 -39.10
CA ASN A 68 -36.00 28.51 -40.13
C ASN A 68 -35.13 27.88 -41.21
N ILE A 69 -34.41 26.82 -40.84
CA ILE A 69 -33.62 26.02 -41.79
C ILE A 69 -34.39 24.78 -42.15
N THR A 70 -34.46 24.50 -43.45
CA THR A 70 -35.15 23.33 -43.99
C THR A 70 -34.22 22.55 -44.89
N PHE A 71 -34.15 21.24 -44.65
CA PHE A 71 -33.52 20.28 -45.55
C PHE A 71 -34.59 19.66 -46.45
N TYR A 72 -34.34 19.71 -47.76
CA TYR A 72 -35.13 19.02 -48.77
C TYR A 72 -34.35 17.81 -49.27
N VAL A 73 -35.06 16.68 -49.36
CA VAL A 73 -34.50 15.41 -49.81
C VAL A 73 -35.30 14.97 -51.02
N TYR A 74 -34.66 15.03 -52.18
CA TYR A 74 -35.21 14.61 -53.45
C TYR A 74 -34.69 13.23 -53.79
N VAL A 75 -35.63 12.31 -54.07
CA VAL A 75 -35.33 10.95 -54.49
C VAL A 75 -35.90 10.75 -55.89
N SER A 76 -35.07 10.34 -56.84
CA SER A 76 -35.44 10.19 -58.26
C SER A 76 -34.87 8.91 -58.88
N ASN A 77 -35.28 8.61 -60.11
CA ASN A 77 -34.79 7.46 -60.89
C ASN A 77 -34.89 6.11 -60.16
N PHE A 78 -36.03 5.86 -59.51
CA PHE A 78 -36.32 4.60 -58.83
C PHE A 78 -37.38 3.79 -59.59
N SER A 79 -37.35 2.47 -59.45
CA SER A 79 -38.34 1.56 -60.04
C SER A 79 -39.36 1.09 -59.01
N TRP A 80 -40.64 1.11 -59.37
CA TRP A 80 -41.72 0.57 -58.54
C TRP A 80 -41.74 -0.96 -58.56
N PRO A 81 -42.09 -1.64 -57.46
CA PRO A 81 -42.36 -1.12 -56.11
C PRO A 81 -41.07 -0.85 -55.31
N ILE A 82 -41.02 0.26 -54.57
CA ILE A 82 -39.88 0.62 -53.71
C ILE A 82 -40.34 0.99 -52.29
N LYS A 83 -39.56 0.62 -51.28
CA LYS A 83 -39.70 1.12 -49.91
C LYS A 83 -38.53 2.04 -49.61
N ILE A 84 -38.82 3.27 -49.18
CA ILE A 84 -37.82 4.29 -48.83
C ILE A 84 -38.03 4.65 -47.37
N GLN A 85 -36.97 4.58 -46.57
CA GLN A 85 -36.94 4.94 -45.17
C GLN A 85 -35.97 6.10 -44.98
N ILE A 86 -36.47 7.22 -44.48
CA ILE A 86 -35.66 8.41 -44.17
C ILE A 86 -35.76 8.66 -42.68
N ALA A 87 -34.62 8.82 -42.03
CA ALA A 87 -34.52 9.16 -40.62
C ALA A 87 -33.62 10.37 -40.43
N PHE A 88 -34.06 11.28 -39.57
CA PHE A 88 -33.29 12.40 -39.08
C PHE A 88 -33.18 12.25 -37.57
N SER A 89 -31.96 12.38 -37.05
CA SER A 89 -31.70 12.31 -35.61
C SER A 89 -30.71 13.37 -35.20
N GLN A 90 -30.95 13.96 -34.04
CA GLN A 90 -29.94 14.76 -33.35
C GLN A 90 -29.51 13.94 -32.13
N HIS A 91 -28.34 13.28 -32.21
CA HIS A 91 -27.90 12.41 -31.13
C HIS A 91 -27.76 13.22 -29.82
N ASN A 92 -28.35 12.71 -28.75
CA ASN A 92 -28.32 13.35 -27.44
C ASN A 92 -26.98 12.99 -26.77
N SER A 93 -26.14 14.00 -26.51
CA SER A 93 -24.87 13.87 -25.78
C SER A 93 -25.00 13.25 -24.37
N ILE A 94 -26.22 13.03 -23.89
CA ILE A 94 -26.50 12.37 -22.61
C ILE A 94 -25.99 10.92 -22.60
N MET A 95 -26.08 10.21 -23.73
CA MET A 95 -25.59 8.83 -23.83
C MET A 95 -24.05 8.77 -23.69
N ASP A 96 -23.36 9.78 -24.23
CA ASP A 96 -21.92 9.97 -24.13
C ASP A 96 -21.49 10.43 -22.71
N LEU A 97 -22.30 11.28 -22.07
CA LEU A 97 -22.04 11.74 -20.70
C LEU A 97 -22.11 10.60 -19.67
N VAL A 98 -23.09 9.70 -19.78
CA VAL A 98 -23.19 8.52 -18.90
C VAL A 98 -22.00 7.59 -19.13
N GLN A 99 -21.61 7.37 -20.39
CA GLN A 99 -20.44 6.56 -20.74
C GLN A 99 -19.12 7.18 -20.23
N PHE A 100 -19.00 8.51 -20.29
CA PHE A 100 -17.89 9.25 -19.71
C PHE A 100 -17.79 9.00 -18.19
N PHE A 101 -18.90 9.12 -17.46
CA PHE A 101 -18.90 8.86 -16.02
C PHE A 101 -18.54 7.41 -15.68
N VAL A 102 -19.13 6.42 -16.35
CA VAL A 102 -18.83 4.99 -16.10
C VAL A 102 -17.35 4.69 -16.38
N THR A 103 -16.80 5.21 -17.47
CA THR A 103 -15.39 4.97 -17.84
C THR A 103 -14.44 5.69 -16.87
N PHE A 104 -14.73 6.93 -16.51
CA PHE A 104 -13.93 7.70 -15.56
C PHE A 104 -13.91 7.06 -14.17
N PHE A 105 -15.08 6.71 -13.62
CA PHE A 105 -15.18 6.10 -12.30
C PHE A 105 -14.56 4.70 -12.25
N SER A 106 -14.74 3.88 -13.29
CA SER A 106 -14.12 2.55 -13.34
C SER A 106 -12.59 2.62 -13.38
N CYS A 107 -12.03 3.56 -14.15
CA CYS A 107 -10.59 3.81 -14.17
C CYS A 107 -10.09 4.30 -12.81
N PHE A 108 -10.77 5.29 -12.21
CA PHE A 108 -10.41 5.82 -10.90
C PHE A 108 -10.43 4.75 -9.80
N LEU A 109 -11.47 3.93 -9.74
CA LEU A 109 -11.58 2.83 -8.77
C LEU A 109 -10.49 1.76 -9.00
N SER A 110 -10.14 1.48 -10.25
CA SER A 110 -9.05 0.55 -10.58
C SER A 110 -7.71 1.06 -10.04
N LEU A 111 -7.40 2.35 -10.22
CA LEU A 111 -6.18 2.96 -9.67
C LEU A 111 -6.18 2.98 -8.14
N LEU A 112 -7.33 3.28 -7.53
CA LEU A 112 -7.48 3.27 -6.07
C LEU A 112 -7.26 1.85 -5.49
N LEU A 113 -7.77 0.83 -6.17
CA LEU A 113 -7.57 -0.57 -5.78
C LEU A 113 -6.10 -0.96 -5.86
N VAL A 114 -5.40 -0.61 -6.94
CA VAL A 114 -3.95 -0.85 -7.06
C VAL A 114 -3.19 -0.16 -5.93
N ALA A 115 -3.51 1.10 -5.63
CA ALA A 115 -2.90 1.85 -4.53
C ALA A 115 -3.15 1.17 -3.17
N ALA A 116 -4.37 0.71 -2.91
CA ALA A 116 -4.73 0.00 -1.69
C ALA A 116 -4.01 -1.35 -1.56
N VAL A 117 -3.85 -2.10 -2.65
CA VAL A 117 -3.11 -3.36 -2.69
C VAL A 117 -1.64 -3.12 -2.41
N VAL A 118 -1.00 -2.15 -3.08
CA VAL A 118 0.40 -1.78 -2.85
C VAL A 118 0.60 -1.33 -1.40
N TRP A 119 -0.33 -0.54 -0.86
CA TRP A 119 -0.31 -0.13 0.54
C TRP A 119 -0.40 -1.33 1.48
N LYS A 120 -1.35 -2.25 1.25
CA LYS A 120 -1.51 -3.46 2.07
C LYS A 120 -0.30 -4.37 2.01
N ILE A 121 0.32 -4.55 0.84
CA ILE A 121 1.57 -5.30 0.68
C ILE A 121 2.68 -4.61 1.47
N LYS A 122 2.86 -3.30 1.29
CA LYS A 122 3.86 -2.52 2.04
C LYS A 122 3.66 -2.62 3.55
N GLN A 123 2.42 -2.48 4.03
CA GLN A 123 2.06 -2.61 5.44
C GLN A 123 2.35 -4.01 5.98
N THR A 124 2.07 -5.06 5.19
CA THR A 124 2.34 -6.45 5.55
C THR A 124 3.84 -6.76 5.54
N CYS A 125 4.58 -6.28 4.55
CA CYS A 125 6.04 -6.40 4.47
C CYS A 125 6.72 -5.66 5.64
N TRP A 126 6.26 -4.45 5.98
CA TRP A 126 6.73 -3.71 7.14
C TRP A 126 6.49 -4.47 8.45
N ALA A 127 5.30 -5.05 8.62
CA ALA A 127 4.99 -5.89 9.77
C ALA A 127 5.86 -7.16 9.81
N SER A 128 6.07 -7.82 8.67
CA SER A 128 6.89 -9.04 8.56
C SER A 128 8.35 -8.76 8.89
N ARG A 129 8.91 -7.69 8.33
CA ARG A 129 10.32 -7.32 8.56
C ARG A 129 10.62 -7.03 10.03
N ARG A 130 9.66 -6.41 10.74
CA ARG A 130 9.79 -6.19 12.18
C ARG A 130 9.75 -7.49 12.99
N ARG A 131 8.90 -8.45 12.60
CA ARG A 131 8.84 -9.78 13.25
C ARG A 131 10.12 -10.58 13.03
N GLU A 132 10.67 -10.53 11.83
CA GLU A 132 11.90 -11.24 11.50
C GLU A 132 13.11 -10.74 12.29
N GLN A 133 13.20 -9.43 12.55
CA GLN A 133 14.27 -8.87 13.40
C GLN A 133 14.17 -9.40 14.83
N LEU A 134 12.96 -9.38 15.42
CA LEU A 134 12.72 -9.92 16.75
C LEU A 134 13.06 -11.42 16.85
N MET A 135 12.72 -12.21 15.83
CA MET A 135 13.07 -13.64 15.81
C MET A 135 14.57 -13.88 15.72
N ARG A 136 15.30 -13.10 14.90
CA ARG A 136 16.76 -13.20 14.80
C ARG A 136 17.46 -12.78 16.09
N GLU A 137 16.99 -11.73 16.75
CA GLU A 137 17.50 -11.31 18.06
C GLU A 137 17.27 -12.39 19.11
N ARG A 138 16.07 -12.97 19.18
CA ARG A 138 15.77 -14.07 20.11
C ARG A 138 16.63 -15.30 19.84
N GLN A 139 16.81 -15.67 18.57
CA GLN A 139 17.69 -16.78 18.22
C GLN A 139 19.15 -16.50 18.57
N GLN A 140 19.63 -15.27 18.38
CA GLN A 140 20.96 -14.86 18.77
C GLN A 140 21.13 -14.84 20.30
N MET A 141 20.09 -14.53 21.07
CA MET A 141 20.10 -14.67 22.53
C MET A 141 20.12 -16.15 22.95
N ALA A 142 19.34 -17.00 22.27
CA ALA A 142 19.27 -18.43 22.54
C ALA A 142 20.52 -19.22 22.12
N SER A 143 21.25 -18.77 21.09
CA SER A 143 22.45 -19.44 20.59
C SER A 143 23.74 -19.06 21.31
N ARG A 144 23.68 -18.14 22.27
CA ARG A 144 24.83 -17.85 23.15
C ARG A 144 25.09 -19.13 23.96
N PRO A 145 26.32 -19.67 23.99
CA PRO A 145 26.64 -20.77 24.88
C PRO A 145 26.26 -20.36 26.31
N PHE A 146 25.55 -21.24 27.03
CA PHE A 146 25.25 -21.00 28.44
C PHE A 146 26.56 -20.66 29.15
N ALA A 147 26.62 -19.47 29.76
CA ALA A 147 27.78 -19.07 30.52
C ALA A 147 27.91 -20.05 31.70
N SER A 148 28.91 -20.94 31.64
CA SER A 148 29.23 -21.83 32.75
C SER A 148 30.11 -21.06 33.73
N VAL A 149 29.72 -21.05 35.00
CA VAL A 149 30.53 -20.50 36.09
C VAL A 149 31.06 -21.66 36.91
N SER A 150 32.37 -21.84 36.92
CA SER A 150 33.02 -22.80 37.82
C SER A 150 33.04 -22.22 39.23
N VAL A 151 32.46 -22.96 40.18
CA VAL A 151 32.33 -22.54 41.58
C VAL A 151 33.15 -23.49 42.42
N ALA A 152 34.08 -22.95 43.21
CA ALA A 152 34.80 -23.70 44.23
C ALA A 152 34.20 -23.32 45.60
N PRO A 153 33.27 -24.12 46.16
CA PRO A 153 32.81 -23.90 47.53
C PRO A 153 33.97 -24.22 48.47
N GLU A 154 34.36 -23.30 49.33
CA GLU A 154 35.36 -23.59 50.36
C GLU A 154 34.81 -24.63 51.34
N VAL A 155 35.38 -25.83 51.31
CA VAL A 155 35.06 -26.92 52.22
C VAL A 155 36.06 -26.87 53.37
N GLY A 156 35.65 -26.28 54.48
CA GLY A 156 36.15 -26.49 55.85
C GLY A 156 37.66 -26.42 56.11
N CYS A 157 38.09 -25.39 56.85
CA CYS A 157 38.84 -25.54 58.11
C CYS A 157 38.95 -24.17 58.81
N GLU A 158 38.68 -24.13 60.12
CA GLU A 158 39.20 -23.06 60.96
C GLU A 158 40.73 -22.95 60.75
N TYR A 159 41.26 -21.73 60.88
CA TYR A 159 42.67 -21.34 60.77
C TYR A 159 43.27 -21.09 59.37
N VAL A 160 42.60 -20.35 58.50
CA VAL A 160 43.32 -19.54 57.48
C VAL A 160 42.70 -18.15 57.35
N LYS A 161 42.57 -17.43 58.48
CA LYS A 161 42.30 -15.97 58.44
C LYS A 161 43.57 -15.12 58.53
N LEU A 162 44.76 -15.71 58.40
CA LEU A 162 46.03 -14.97 58.56
C LEU A 162 47.09 -15.19 57.48
N LEU A 163 46.91 -16.03 56.44
CA LEU A 163 47.99 -16.30 55.47
C LEU A 163 47.59 -16.35 54.00
N GLN A 164 46.55 -15.64 53.59
CA GLN A 164 46.41 -15.21 52.21
C GLN A 164 45.66 -13.89 52.19
N GLY A 165 46.23 -12.87 51.53
CA GLY A 165 45.61 -11.58 51.29
C GLY A 165 44.36 -11.71 50.40
N GLY A 166 43.33 -12.34 50.94
CA GLY A 166 42.02 -12.50 50.35
C GLY A 166 41.34 -11.14 50.36
N SER A 167 41.20 -10.59 49.16
CA SER A 167 40.36 -9.43 48.85
C SER A 167 39.04 -9.46 49.67
N GLU A 168 38.95 -8.63 50.71
CA GLU A 168 37.70 -8.13 51.32
C GLU A 168 36.94 -7.31 50.26
N GLY A 169 36.43 -8.01 49.25
CA GLY A 169 35.69 -7.45 48.14
C GLY A 169 34.31 -8.09 48.08
N PRO A 170 33.29 -7.38 47.59
CA PRO A 170 31.95 -7.93 47.44
C PRO A 170 31.99 -9.21 46.58
N PRO A 171 31.14 -10.22 46.88
CA PRO A 171 31.12 -11.48 46.15
C PRO A 171 30.93 -11.22 44.65
N LYS A 172 31.78 -11.85 43.81
CA LYS A 172 31.64 -11.73 42.36
C LYS A 172 30.31 -12.34 41.94
N PRO A 173 29.45 -11.58 41.24
CA PRO A 173 28.14 -12.09 40.86
C PRO A 173 28.22 -13.14 39.76
N VAL A 174 27.29 -14.09 39.81
CA VAL A 174 27.08 -15.09 38.76
C VAL A 174 26.38 -14.48 37.57
N ALA A 175 25.47 -13.53 37.81
CA ALA A 175 24.84 -12.71 36.79
C ALA A 175 24.50 -11.32 37.34
N MET A 176 24.48 -10.32 36.48
CA MET A 176 24.00 -8.97 36.79
C MET A 176 23.07 -8.53 35.66
N GLU A 177 21.82 -8.26 35.98
CA GLU A 177 20.81 -7.79 35.04
C GLU A 177 20.47 -6.31 35.33
N PRO A 178 20.82 -5.37 34.44
CA PRO A 178 20.50 -3.96 34.65
C PRO A 178 18.98 -3.72 34.56
N CYS A 179 18.45 -2.94 35.49
CA CYS A 179 17.07 -2.47 35.48
C CYS A 179 16.88 -1.35 34.45
N SER A 180 15.62 -1.06 34.11
CA SER A 180 15.27 0.07 33.24
C SER A 180 15.87 1.37 33.76
N GLY A 181 16.57 2.10 32.87
CA GLY A 181 17.25 3.35 33.21
C GLY A 181 18.69 3.20 33.72
N GLY A 182 19.21 1.97 33.89
CA GLY A 182 20.65 1.71 34.13
C GLY A 182 21.22 2.19 35.47
N LYS A 183 20.35 2.67 36.38
CA LYS A 183 20.72 3.16 37.72
C LYS A 183 20.64 2.07 38.80
N ALA A 184 20.00 0.96 38.50
CA ALA A 184 19.93 -0.19 39.38
C ALA A 184 20.15 -1.48 38.57
N ALA A 185 20.54 -2.55 39.25
CA ALA A 185 20.66 -3.88 38.66
C ALA A 185 20.25 -4.96 39.66
N VAL A 186 19.72 -6.07 39.17
CA VAL A 186 19.50 -7.28 39.95
C VAL A 186 20.75 -8.15 39.85
N LEU A 187 21.39 -8.35 40.99
CA LEU A 187 22.55 -9.19 41.17
C LEU A 187 22.11 -10.62 41.50
N THR A 188 22.66 -11.62 40.83
CA THR A 188 22.51 -13.03 41.20
C THR A 188 23.83 -13.54 41.77
N VAL A 189 23.79 -14.06 42.99
CA VAL A 189 24.95 -14.59 43.72
C VAL A 189 24.68 -16.02 44.18
N LEU A 190 25.75 -16.80 44.34
CA LEU A 190 25.70 -18.10 44.99
C LEU A 190 26.12 -17.95 46.45
N ILE A 191 25.32 -18.52 47.35
CA ILE A 191 25.54 -18.45 48.79
C ILE A 191 25.69 -19.87 49.32
N CYS A 192 26.69 -20.10 50.17
CA CYS A 192 26.79 -21.32 50.96
C CYS A 192 25.81 -21.26 52.13
N LEU A 193 24.92 -22.25 52.23
CA LEU A 193 24.01 -22.38 53.36
C LEU A 193 24.78 -22.85 54.61
N PRO A 194 24.30 -22.58 55.83
CA PRO A 194 24.92 -23.05 57.06
C PRO A 194 25.07 -24.58 57.03
N ARG A 195 26.27 -25.07 57.33
CA ARG A 195 26.57 -26.51 57.38
C ARG A 195 26.99 -26.92 58.79
N SER A 196 26.82 -28.19 59.10
CA SER A 196 27.44 -28.81 60.28
C SER A 196 28.97 -28.64 60.20
N PRO A 197 29.70 -28.59 61.33
CA PRO A 197 31.17 -28.52 61.34
C PRO A 197 31.89 -29.62 60.52
N SER A 198 31.20 -30.70 60.15
CA SER A 198 31.69 -31.69 59.19
C SER A 198 31.80 -31.20 57.75
N GLY A 199 31.29 -29.99 57.42
CA GLY A 199 31.35 -29.40 56.08
C GLY A 199 30.38 -30.02 55.06
N VAL A 200 29.60 -31.04 55.45
CA VAL A 200 28.67 -31.76 54.58
C VAL A 200 27.23 -31.31 54.83
N PRO A 201 26.43 -30.98 53.80
CA PRO A 201 25.00 -30.68 54.00
C PRO A 201 24.24 -31.93 54.47
N PRO A 202 23.14 -31.77 55.24
CA PRO A 202 22.30 -32.91 55.64
C PRO A 202 21.84 -33.74 54.44
N PRO A 203 21.66 -35.08 54.59
CA PRO A 203 21.14 -35.92 53.53
C PRO A 203 19.83 -35.35 52.96
N GLY A 204 19.77 -35.13 51.65
CA GLY A 204 18.60 -34.58 50.96
C GLY A 204 18.55 -33.04 50.89
N GLN A 205 19.54 -32.31 51.41
CA GLN A 205 19.63 -30.85 51.29
C GLN A 205 20.79 -30.38 50.41
N SER A 206 20.58 -29.28 49.68
CA SER A 206 21.66 -28.57 48.98
C SER A 206 22.45 -27.74 49.99
N GLY A 207 23.78 -27.75 49.89
CA GLY A 207 24.65 -26.85 50.68
C GLY A 207 24.81 -25.45 50.09
N ILE A 208 24.22 -25.20 48.92
CA ILE A 208 24.36 -23.94 48.17
C ILE A 208 22.96 -23.46 47.76
N ALA A 209 22.73 -22.16 47.85
CA ALA A 209 21.53 -21.48 47.38
C ALA A 209 21.89 -20.39 46.35
N ILE A 210 20.96 -20.10 45.45
CA ILE A 210 21.01 -18.93 44.59
C ILE A 210 20.21 -17.83 45.28
N ALA A 211 20.80 -16.64 45.38
CA ALA A 211 20.12 -15.47 45.92
C ALA A 211 20.18 -14.31 44.93
N SER A 212 19.18 -13.44 45.00
CA SER A 212 19.09 -12.24 44.18
C SER A 212 19.06 -11.00 45.09
N ALA A 213 19.80 -9.96 44.71
CA ALA A 213 19.85 -8.70 45.44
C ALA A 213 19.75 -7.53 44.47
N LEU A 214 18.92 -6.54 44.78
CA LEU A 214 18.87 -5.28 44.03
C LEU A 214 20.03 -4.39 44.48
N ILE A 215 20.82 -3.91 43.53
CA ILE A 215 21.95 -3.02 43.78
C ILE A 215 21.78 -1.70 43.03
N ASP A 216 22.31 -0.63 43.61
CA ASP A 216 22.46 0.67 42.95
C ASP A 216 23.76 0.68 42.14
N THR A 217 23.65 0.85 40.82
CA THR A 217 24.79 0.88 39.89
C THR A 217 25.35 2.28 39.69
N SER A 218 24.67 3.32 40.19
CA SER A 218 25.11 4.72 40.05
C SER A 218 26.34 5.07 40.91
N GLN A 219 26.59 4.30 41.96
CA GLN A 219 27.68 4.52 42.93
C GLN A 219 28.96 3.70 42.64
N GLN A 220 28.94 2.79 41.67
CA GLN A 220 30.12 1.99 41.34
C GLN A 220 31.11 2.80 40.48
N LYS A 221 32.22 3.25 41.09
CA LYS A 221 33.43 3.64 40.35
C LYS A 221 33.84 2.45 39.46
N PRO A 222 34.27 2.66 38.20
CA PRO A 222 34.68 1.58 37.32
C PRO A 222 35.85 0.82 37.96
N MET A 223 35.56 -0.27 38.65
CA MET A 223 36.59 -1.18 39.13
C MET A 223 37.11 -1.92 37.90
N ASP A 224 38.41 -1.75 37.63
CA ASP A 224 39.15 -2.43 36.57
C ASP A 224 38.85 -3.93 36.58
N PHE A 225 37.95 -4.38 35.71
CA PHE A 225 37.85 -5.79 35.36
C PHE A 225 39.04 -6.10 34.45
N LYS A 226 40.24 -6.18 35.04
CA LYS A 226 41.45 -6.63 34.35
C LYS A 226 41.30 -8.13 34.15
N GLU A 227 40.55 -8.49 33.11
CA GLU A 227 40.51 -9.82 32.54
C GLU A 227 41.96 -10.15 32.13
N LYS A 228 42.63 -11.04 32.88
CA LYS A 228 43.91 -11.63 32.44
C LYS A 228 43.60 -12.45 31.19
N SER A 229 43.63 -11.80 30.03
CA SER A 229 43.61 -12.43 28.72
C SER A 229 44.88 -13.27 28.56
N GLN A 230 44.80 -14.56 28.86
CA GLN A 230 45.63 -15.53 28.13
C GLN A 230 45.00 -15.70 26.76
N GLY A 231 45.81 -15.41 25.74
CA GLY A 231 45.34 -15.06 24.41
C GLY A 231 44.62 -16.19 23.67
N LEU A 232 43.44 -15.86 23.15
CA LEU A 232 43.01 -16.31 21.82
C LEU A 232 42.24 -15.16 21.15
N LYS A 233 42.77 -14.76 20.00
CA LYS A 233 42.38 -13.60 19.21
C LYS A 233 41.10 -13.90 18.43
N ASN A 234 39.93 -13.48 18.94
CA ASN A 234 38.83 -12.86 18.18
C ASN A 234 37.60 -12.70 19.10
N ARG A 235 37.38 -11.52 19.68
CA ARG A 235 36.05 -11.16 20.18
C ARG A 235 35.79 -9.69 19.85
N LYS A 236 34.86 -9.47 18.92
CA LYS A 236 34.25 -8.16 18.65
C LYS A 236 33.78 -7.55 19.98
N ALA A 237 33.97 -6.23 20.11
CA ALA A 237 33.50 -5.45 21.25
C ALA A 237 32.04 -5.77 21.59
N LEU A 238 31.75 -5.89 22.89
CA LEU A 238 30.39 -6.07 23.41
C LEU A 238 29.54 -4.88 22.95
N PRO A 239 28.42 -5.09 22.20
CA PRO A 239 27.55 -4.00 21.85
C PRO A 239 26.89 -3.42 23.12
N PRO A 240 26.63 -2.10 23.18
CA PRO A 240 25.90 -1.49 24.29
C PRO A 240 24.55 -2.20 24.43
N ALA A 241 24.17 -2.50 25.69
CA ALA A 241 22.91 -3.15 26.01
C ALA A 241 21.76 -2.40 25.35
N HIS A 242 21.07 -3.06 24.41
CA HIS A 242 19.91 -2.52 23.72
C HIS A 242 18.75 -2.47 24.73
N GLN A 243 18.08 -1.30 24.84
CA GLN A 243 16.94 -1.03 25.73
C GLN A 243 15.66 -1.78 25.31
N GLY A 244 15.73 -3.11 25.18
CA GLY A 244 14.62 -3.92 24.72
C GLY A 244 14.38 -5.10 25.64
N THR A 245 13.35 -4.97 26.48
CA THR A 245 12.79 -6.02 27.37
C THR A 245 13.53 -6.18 28.70
N CYS A 246 13.28 -5.26 29.61
CA CYS A 246 13.33 -5.54 31.06
C CYS A 246 11.93 -5.98 31.49
N VAL A 247 11.82 -6.89 32.46
CA VAL A 247 10.58 -7.15 33.20
C VAL A 247 10.22 -5.93 34.04
#